data_AF-A0A450UG26-F1
#
_entry.id   AF-A0A450UG26-F1
#
_cell.length_a   1.000
_cell.length_b   1.000
_cell.length_c   1.000
_cell.angle_alpha   90.00
_cell.angle_beta   90.00
_cell.angle_gamma   90.00
#
_symmetry.space_group_name_H-M   'P 1'
#
loop_
_entity.id
_entity.type
_entity.pdbx_description
1 polymer ?
#
loop_
_entity_poly.entity_id
_entity_poly.type
_entity_poly.pdbx_seq_one_letter_code
_entity_poly.pdbx_strand_id
1 'polypeptide(L)'
;MNNPPSEIPRRAFIERLLTGSLLVMACPWPDVSASERRTGPNDRPNYAFVIDVDECIGCGKCVAACKRENDVPDKVTRTWVERYVATNRGIYVDSPGAGIDGFPEEVPEGIAESAMWAAFVPKLCNHCKEPPCVQVCPVGATFRSPEGFVLVDPEHCIACGYCVQGCPYGARFINPITHIADKCTWCYHRVTRDLLPACVTVCPTGARRFGDLNDPESPAARVFATDDYSVLKPVMHTGSMCFYVNLPREVV
;
A
#
# COMPACT_ATOMS: atom_id res chain seq x y z
N MET A 1 30.49 58.37 -19.64
CA MET A 1 29.87 57.09 -19.24
C MET A 1 30.34 56.81 -17.83
N ASN A 2 29.42 56.96 -16.87
CA ASN A 2 29.72 57.04 -15.44
C ASN A 2 29.79 55.64 -14.82
N ASN A 3 30.89 55.34 -14.12
CA ASN A 3 31.02 54.15 -13.26
C ASN A 3 30.23 54.33 -11.96
N PRO A 4 29.63 53.26 -11.40
CA PRO A 4 28.93 53.30 -10.12
C PRO A 4 29.90 53.47 -8.94
N PRO A 5 29.42 54.00 -7.80
CA PRO A 5 30.29 54.49 -6.73
C PRO A 5 30.83 53.40 -5.80
N SER A 6 31.94 53.77 -5.16
CA SER A 6 32.85 53.02 -4.29
C SER A 6 32.21 52.19 -3.17
N GLU A 7 32.82 51.03 -2.94
CA GLU A 7 32.52 50.03 -1.91
C GLU A 7 32.44 50.60 -0.48
N ILE A 8 31.44 50.14 0.28
CA ILE A 8 31.23 50.51 1.68
C ILE A 8 32.29 49.78 2.55
N PRO A 9 33.05 50.48 3.40
CA PRO A 9 34.06 49.85 4.24
C PRO A 9 33.42 48.98 5.33
N ARG A 10 34.02 47.79 5.57
CA ARG A 10 33.52 46.70 6.42
C ARG A 10 33.08 47.11 7.84
N ARG A 11 33.63 48.18 8.40
CA ARG A 11 33.24 48.69 9.73
C ARG A 11 31.83 49.29 9.75
N ALA A 12 31.43 49.99 8.69
CA ALA A 12 30.09 50.58 8.56
C ALA A 12 29.00 49.52 8.34
N PHE A 13 29.37 48.35 7.79
CA PHE A 13 28.47 47.20 7.67
C PHE A 13 28.15 46.58 9.04
N ILE A 14 29.16 46.45 9.91
CA ILE A 14 29.02 45.87 11.25
C ILE A 14 28.17 46.78 12.17
N GLU A 15 28.31 48.10 12.06
CA GLU A 15 27.48 49.03 12.86
C GLU A 15 25.99 49.00 12.45
N ARG A 16 25.67 48.74 11.18
CA ARG A 16 24.27 48.59 10.71
C ARG A 16 23.63 47.27 11.15
N LEU A 17 24.43 46.25 11.47
CA LEU A 17 23.96 44.98 12.02
C LEU A 17 23.57 45.09 13.50
N LEU A 18 24.21 45.97 14.26
CA LEU A 18 23.98 46.13 15.70
C LEU A 18 22.86 47.13 16.05
N THR A 19 22.44 47.95 15.11
CA THR A 19 21.34 48.94 15.27
C THR A 19 20.00 48.47 14.71
N GLY A 20 19.96 47.29 14.07
CA GLY A 20 18.73 46.66 13.58
C GLY A 20 17.96 45.94 14.70
N SER A 21 17.28 46.70 15.55
CA SER A 21 16.44 46.16 16.62
C SER A 21 15.25 45.35 16.07
N LEU A 22 15.30 44.04 16.32
CA LEU A 22 14.20 43.15 16.72
C LEU A 22 12.77 43.63 16.43
N LEU A 23 12.20 43.16 15.32
CA LEU A 23 10.77 42.86 15.19
C LEU A 23 10.62 41.55 14.40
N VAL A 24 11.05 40.44 15.01
CA VAL A 24 10.63 39.11 14.57
C VAL A 24 9.26 38.88 15.20
N MET A 25 8.20 39.04 14.40
CA MET A 25 6.88 38.58 14.82
C MET A 25 6.97 37.09 15.14
N ALA A 26 6.66 36.74 16.39
CA ALA A 26 6.43 35.37 16.81
C ALA A 26 5.18 34.85 16.10
N CYS A 27 5.35 34.40 14.86
CA CYS A 27 4.43 33.45 14.27
C CYS A 27 4.78 32.10 14.90
N PRO A 28 3.89 31.45 15.65
CA PRO A 28 4.11 30.08 16.06
C PRO A 28 4.12 29.27 14.77
N TRP A 29 5.31 28.85 14.35
CA TRP A 29 5.42 27.81 13.34
C TRP A 29 4.67 26.62 13.92
N PRO A 30 3.69 26.03 13.21
CA PRO A 30 3.12 24.79 13.68
C PRO A 30 4.28 23.81 13.84
N ASP A 31 4.35 23.15 15.00
CA ASP A 31 5.21 22.00 15.21
C ASP A 31 4.83 20.94 14.17
N VAL A 32 5.44 21.05 12.99
CA VAL A 32 5.61 19.92 12.09
C VAL A 32 6.74 19.13 12.74
N SER A 33 6.38 18.36 13.77
CA SER A 33 7.22 17.28 14.24
C SER A 33 7.34 16.31 13.08
N ALA A 34 8.36 16.50 12.25
CA ALA A 34 8.90 15.42 11.45
C ALA A 34 9.22 14.31 12.45
N SER A 35 8.44 13.22 12.42
CA SER A 35 8.64 12.07 13.30
C SER A 35 10.13 11.73 13.27
N GLU A 36 10.78 11.79 14.43
CA GLU A 36 12.21 11.51 14.55
C GLU A 36 12.48 10.15 13.88
N ARG A 37 13.24 10.16 12.79
CA ARG A 37 13.64 8.93 12.12
C ARG A 37 14.46 8.12 13.12
N ARG A 38 13.86 7.04 13.59
CA ARG A 38 14.45 6.01 14.42
C ARG A 38 15.73 5.48 13.75
N THR A 39 16.89 5.72 14.36
CA THR A 39 18.23 5.41 13.82
C THR A 39 18.94 4.27 14.57
N GLY A 40 18.19 3.40 15.24
CA GLY A 40 18.74 2.20 15.88
C GLY A 40 19.08 1.10 14.85
N PRO A 41 20.15 0.30 15.02
CA PRO A 41 20.49 -0.82 14.13
C PRO A 41 19.38 -1.88 13.99
N ASN A 42 18.49 -1.96 14.99
CA ASN A 42 17.32 -2.85 15.04
C ASN A 42 15.98 -2.12 14.84
N ASP A 43 15.99 -0.84 14.47
CA ASP A 43 14.79 0.00 14.38
C ASP A 43 14.33 0.16 12.92
N ARG A 44 14.43 -0.93 12.15
CA ARG A 44 13.99 -0.94 10.76
C ARG A 44 12.46 -0.98 10.73
N PRO A 45 11.81 -0.18 9.88
CA PRO A 45 10.37 -0.20 9.76
C PRO A 45 9.86 -1.61 9.45
N ASN A 46 8.77 -2.00 10.10
CA ASN A 46 8.10 -3.27 9.90
C ASN A 46 6.68 -3.00 9.40
N TYR A 47 6.55 -2.74 8.10
CA TYR A 47 5.28 -2.32 7.53
C TYR A 47 4.26 -3.45 7.45
N ALA A 48 3.00 -3.09 7.71
CA ALA A 48 1.85 -3.93 7.48
C ALA A 48 0.74 -3.19 6.73
N PHE A 49 -0.12 -3.99 6.11
CA PHE A 49 -1.32 -3.52 5.44
C PHE A 49 -2.53 -4.10 6.16
N VAL A 50 -3.56 -3.28 6.37
CA VAL A 50 -4.81 -3.70 6.99
C VAL A 50 -5.96 -3.36 6.06
N ILE A 51 -6.89 -4.29 5.90
CA ILE A 51 -8.13 -4.10 5.16
C ILE A 51 -9.31 -4.32 6.10
N ASP A 52 -10.15 -3.32 6.26
CA ASP A 52 -11.43 -3.43 6.94
C ASP A 52 -12.50 -3.75 5.89
N VAL A 53 -13.09 -4.95 6.00
CA VAL A 53 -14.06 -5.44 5.02
C VAL A 53 -15.39 -4.71 5.15
N ASP A 54 -15.80 -4.34 6.36
CA ASP A 54 -17.08 -3.67 6.62
C ASP A 54 -17.08 -2.22 6.10
N GLU A 55 -15.92 -1.57 6.08
CA GLU A 55 -15.77 -0.23 5.51
C GLU A 55 -15.67 -0.24 3.97
N CYS A 56 -15.49 -1.41 3.34
CA CYS A 56 -15.32 -1.48 1.91
C CYS A 56 -16.66 -1.43 1.16
N ILE A 57 -16.86 -0.33 0.42
CA ILE A 57 -18.07 -0.12 -0.40
C ILE A 57 -17.91 -0.57 -1.86
N GLY A 58 -16.85 -1.30 -2.21
CA GLY A 58 -16.66 -1.82 -3.57
C GLY A 58 -16.41 -0.78 -4.68
N CYS A 59 -16.09 0.48 -4.35
CA CYS A 59 -16.04 1.59 -5.34
C CYS A 59 -14.89 1.55 -6.38
N GLY A 60 -13.98 0.58 -6.33
CA GLY A 60 -12.92 0.43 -7.34
C GLY A 60 -11.77 1.46 -7.37
N LYS A 61 -11.91 2.61 -6.69
CA LYS A 61 -10.90 3.69 -6.69
C LYS A 61 -9.48 3.23 -6.35
N CYS A 62 -9.36 2.28 -5.43
CA CYS A 62 -8.08 1.69 -5.04
C CYS A 62 -7.38 0.95 -6.20
N VAL A 63 -8.14 0.28 -7.06
CA VAL A 63 -7.64 -0.41 -8.27
C VAL A 63 -7.20 0.63 -9.30
N ALA A 64 -8.06 1.61 -9.59
CA ALA A 64 -7.77 2.67 -10.55
C ALA A 64 -6.54 3.50 -10.15
N ALA A 65 -6.41 3.86 -8.87
CA ALA A 65 -5.26 4.60 -8.36
C ALA A 65 -3.98 3.78 -8.41
N CYS A 66 -4.03 2.48 -8.08
CA CYS A 66 -2.87 1.61 -8.17
C CYS A 66 -2.38 1.48 -9.62
N LYS A 67 -3.31 1.34 -10.57
CA LYS A 67 -2.97 1.33 -11.99
C LYS A 67 -2.28 2.60 -12.43
N ARG A 68 -2.87 3.76 -12.14
CA ARG A 68 -2.33 5.07 -12.53
C ARG A 68 -0.98 5.37 -11.88
N GLU A 69 -0.84 5.10 -10.58
CA GLU A 69 0.37 5.40 -9.82
C GLU A 69 1.58 4.56 -10.26
N ASN A 70 1.34 3.37 -10.80
CA ASN A 70 2.38 2.38 -11.09
C ASN A 70 2.44 1.99 -12.57
N ASP A 71 1.78 2.75 -13.45
CA ASP A 71 1.71 2.50 -14.89
C ASP A 71 1.35 1.04 -15.24
N VAL A 72 0.37 0.47 -14.52
CA VAL A 72 -0.01 -0.93 -14.69
C VAL A 72 -0.82 -1.09 -15.98
N PRO A 73 -0.47 -2.03 -16.89
CA PRO A 73 -1.18 -2.21 -18.16
C PRO A 73 -2.66 -2.57 -18.01
N ASP A 74 -3.46 -2.29 -19.03
CA ASP A 74 -4.93 -2.41 -18.97
C ASP A 74 -5.44 -3.83 -18.67
N LYS A 75 -4.77 -4.86 -19.19
CA LYS A 75 -5.22 -6.26 -19.06
C LYS A 75 -4.95 -6.90 -17.69
N VAL A 76 -4.20 -6.23 -16.81
CA VAL A 76 -3.72 -6.78 -15.54
C VAL A 76 -3.90 -5.78 -14.41
N THR A 77 -3.92 -6.26 -13.17
CA THR A 77 -4.06 -5.41 -11.97
C THR A 77 -3.13 -5.89 -10.86
N ARG A 78 -2.65 -4.95 -10.04
CA ARG A 78 -1.86 -5.25 -8.84
C ARG A 78 -2.73 -5.47 -7.59
N THR A 79 -3.98 -5.03 -7.63
CA THR A 79 -4.99 -5.21 -6.58
C THR A 79 -6.36 -5.27 -7.25
N TRP A 80 -7.29 -5.99 -6.65
CA TRP A 80 -8.66 -6.15 -7.14
C TRP A 80 -9.64 -6.15 -5.97
N VAL A 81 -10.93 -6.06 -6.26
CA VAL A 81 -11.99 -6.21 -5.27
C VAL A 81 -12.92 -7.32 -5.73
N GLU A 82 -13.27 -8.23 -4.84
CA GLU A 82 -14.26 -9.26 -5.08
C GLU A 82 -15.52 -8.96 -4.27
N ARG A 83 -16.69 -9.17 -4.85
CA ARG A 83 -17.96 -9.13 -4.12
C ARG A 83 -18.35 -10.56 -3.79
N TYR A 84 -18.54 -10.81 -2.51
CA TYR A 84 -19.07 -12.05 -1.96
C TYR A 84 -20.54 -11.83 -1.61
N VAL A 85 -21.40 -12.74 -2.07
CA VAL A 85 -22.82 -12.77 -1.70
C VAL A 85 -23.12 -14.18 -1.18
N ALA A 86 -23.36 -14.31 0.11
CA ALA A 86 -23.78 -15.57 0.69
C ALA A 86 -25.30 -15.74 0.52
N THR A 87 -25.67 -16.88 -0.04
CA THR A 87 -27.07 -17.28 -0.25
C THR A 87 -27.37 -18.54 0.55
N ASN A 88 -28.65 -18.88 0.67
CA ASN A 88 -29.07 -20.17 1.22
C ASN A 88 -28.59 -21.40 0.42
N ARG A 89 -28.04 -21.20 -0.79
CA ARG A 89 -27.56 -22.25 -1.70
C ARG A 89 -26.03 -22.29 -1.84
N GLY A 90 -25.31 -21.38 -1.20
CA GLY A 90 -23.86 -21.26 -1.32
C GLY A 90 -23.42 -19.82 -1.55
N ILE A 91 -22.21 -19.63 -2.05
CA ILE A 91 -21.58 -18.32 -2.16
C ILE A 91 -21.38 -17.98 -3.61
N TYR A 92 -21.91 -16.83 -4.00
CA TYR A 92 -21.63 -16.21 -5.27
C TYR A 92 -20.47 -15.22 -5.11
N VAL A 93 -19.51 -15.29 -6.03
CA VAL A 93 -18.34 -14.39 -6.04
C VAL A 93 -18.16 -13.82 -7.44
N ASP A 94 -18.05 -12.50 -7.56
CA ASP A 94 -17.65 -11.84 -8.80
C ASP A 94 -16.63 -10.72 -8.59
N SER A 95 -15.98 -10.33 -9.68
CA SER A 95 -14.98 -9.26 -9.74
C SER A 95 -14.89 -8.69 -11.16
N PRO A 96 -15.97 -8.04 -11.66
CA PRO A 96 -16.02 -7.53 -13.03
C PRO A 96 -14.90 -6.50 -13.24
N GLY A 97 -14.02 -6.75 -14.21
CA GLY A 97 -12.87 -5.86 -14.46
C GLY A 97 -11.98 -5.65 -13.23
N ALA A 98 -11.86 -6.66 -12.34
CA ALA A 98 -11.16 -6.56 -11.06
C ALA A 98 -11.79 -5.55 -10.06
N GLY A 99 -13.03 -5.11 -10.32
CA GLY A 99 -13.76 -4.12 -9.55
C GLY A 99 -13.32 -2.67 -9.82
N ILE A 100 -12.59 -2.39 -10.91
CA ILE A 100 -12.03 -1.05 -11.17
C ILE A 100 -13.10 0.04 -11.35
N ASP A 101 -14.21 -0.30 -12.00
CA ASP A 101 -15.34 0.58 -12.27
C ASP A 101 -16.49 0.38 -11.26
N GLY A 102 -16.20 -0.29 -10.13
CA GLY A 102 -17.20 -0.72 -9.17
C GLY A 102 -17.91 -2.00 -9.59
N PHE A 103 -19.13 -2.19 -9.08
CA PHE A 103 -19.93 -3.38 -9.31
C PHE A 103 -21.31 -3.00 -9.85
N PRO A 104 -21.89 -3.78 -10.77
CA PRO A 104 -23.24 -3.56 -11.23
C PRO A 104 -24.23 -3.72 -10.06
N GLU A 105 -25.27 -2.89 -10.08
CA GLU A 105 -26.37 -2.95 -9.11
C GLU A 105 -27.11 -4.28 -9.22
N GLU A 106 -27.31 -4.76 -10.45
CA GLU A 106 -27.90 -6.05 -10.73
C GLU A 106 -26.90 -7.18 -10.44
N VAL A 107 -27.25 -8.04 -9.48
CA VAL A 107 -26.70 -9.39 -9.37
C VAL A 107 -27.58 -10.36 -10.16
N PRO A 108 -27.07 -11.53 -10.57
CA PRO A 108 -27.89 -12.52 -11.28
C PRO A 108 -29.21 -12.83 -10.54
N GLU A 109 -30.28 -13.07 -11.32
CA GLU A 109 -31.63 -13.33 -10.80
C GLU A 109 -31.61 -14.49 -9.78
N GLY A 110 -32.31 -14.31 -8.66
CA GLY A 110 -32.34 -15.25 -7.54
C GLY A 110 -31.17 -15.15 -6.55
N ILE A 111 -30.05 -14.48 -6.89
CA ILE A 111 -28.96 -14.22 -5.94
C ILE A 111 -29.33 -13.10 -4.97
N ALA A 112 -29.85 -11.98 -5.48
CA ALA A 112 -30.25 -10.85 -4.62
C ALA A 112 -31.31 -11.25 -3.59
N GLU A 113 -32.32 -11.99 -4.05
CA GLU A 113 -33.49 -12.37 -3.24
C GLU A 113 -33.15 -13.38 -2.14
N SER A 114 -32.08 -14.16 -2.34
CA SER A 114 -31.61 -15.16 -1.39
C SER A 114 -30.37 -14.71 -0.60
N ALA A 115 -29.93 -13.47 -0.79
CA ALA A 115 -28.76 -12.92 -0.12
C ALA A 115 -29.00 -12.79 1.39
N MET A 116 -28.17 -13.47 2.17
CA MET A 116 -28.15 -13.36 3.63
C MET A 116 -27.19 -12.25 4.08
N TRP A 117 -26.05 -12.16 3.42
CA TRP A 117 -25.09 -11.08 3.58
C TRP A 117 -24.30 -10.89 2.29
N ALA A 118 -23.75 -9.69 2.11
CA ALA A 118 -22.83 -9.38 1.04
C ALA A 118 -21.66 -8.55 1.58
N ALA A 119 -20.46 -8.78 1.05
CA ALA A 119 -19.27 -8.02 1.42
C ALA A 119 -18.37 -7.80 0.21
N PHE A 120 -17.67 -6.67 0.20
CA PHE A 120 -16.61 -6.41 -0.77
C PHE A 120 -15.26 -6.68 -0.12
N VAL A 121 -14.49 -7.60 -0.70
CA VAL A 121 -13.17 -7.99 -0.18
C VAL A 121 -12.09 -7.53 -1.16
N PRO A 122 -11.39 -6.44 -0.85
CA PRO A 122 -10.19 -6.05 -1.57
C PRO A 122 -9.08 -7.08 -1.40
N LYS A 123 -8.36 -7.43 -2.47
CA LYS A 123 -7.21 -8.33 -2.43
C LYS A 123 -5.99 -7.70 -3.09
N LEU A 124 -4.81 -8.03 -2.58
CA LEU A 124 -3.51 -7.57 -3.07
C LEU A 124 -2.39 -8.54 -2.65
N CYS A 125 -1.14 -8.22 -3.01
CA CYS A 125 0.02 -8.94 -2.48
C CYS A 125 0.13 -8.76 -0.96
N ASN A 126 0.31 -9.87 -0.25
CA ASN A 126 0.37 -9.90 1.21
C ASN A 126 1.75 -9.57 1.80
N HIS A 127 2.79 -9.41 0.97
CA HIS A 127 4.18 -9.17 1.41
C HIS A 127 4.62 -10.09 2.56
N CYS A 128 4.40 -11.39 2.35
CA CYS A 128 4.65 -12.49 3.28
C CYS A 128 6.05 -12.42 3.92
N LYS A 129 6.17 -12.78 5.21
CA LYS A 129 7.45 -12.98 5.90
C LYS A 129 8.23 -14.15 5.32
N GLU A 130 7.54 -15.25 5.02
CA GLU A 130 8.06 -16.43 4.34
C GLU A 130 7.46 -16.54 2.93
N PRO A 131 7.91 -15.70 1.97
CA PRO A 131 7.28 -15.61 0.65
C PRO A 131 7.64 -16.83 -0.23
N PRO A 132 6.70 -17.74 -0.54
CA PRO A 132 6.98 -18.89 -1.41
C PRO A 132 7.41 -18.43 -2.80
N CYS A 133 6.86 -17.31 -3.28
CA CYS A 133 7.23 -16.70 -4.54
C CYS A 133 8.71 -16.27 -4.64
N VAL A 134 9.39 -15.98 -3.53
CA VAL A 134 10.84 -15.71 -3.47
C VAL A 134 11.63 -17.02 -3.56
N GLN A 135 11.21 -18.02 -2.79
CA GLN A 135 11.89 -19.33 -2.74
C GLN A 135 11.92 -20.04 -4.09
N VAL A 136 10.87 -19.89 -4.91
CA VAL A 136 10.78 -20.54 -6.23
C VAL A 136 11.52 -19.80 -7.35
N CYS A 137 12.15 -18.65 -7.08
CA CYS A 137 12.80 -17.88 -8.13
C CYS A 137 14.19 -18.45 -8.45
N PRO A 138 14.41 -19.00 -9.65
CA PRO A 138 15.66 -19.70 -9.97
C PRO A 138 16.86 -18.77 -10.14
N VAL A 139 16.61 -17.48 -10.36
CA VAL A 139 17.62 -16.45 -10.65
C VAL A 139 17.74 -15.40 -9.54
N GLY A 140 17.01 -15.57 -8.43
CA GLY A 140 17.05 -14.62 -7.31
C GLY A 140 16.44 -13.23 -7.60
N ALA A 141 15.70 -13.08 -8.71
CA ALA A 141 15.12 -11.79 -9.11
C ALA A 141 14.04 -11.28 -8.15
N THR A 142 13.40 -12.13 -7.35
CA THR A 142 12.48 -11.66 -6.31
C THR A 142 13.08 -11.88 -4.94
N PHE A 143 12.95 -10.86 -4.09
CA PHE A 143 13.63 -10.80 -2.80
C PHE A 143 12.76 -10.07 -1.78
N ARG A 144 13.11 -10.20 -0.50
CA ARG A 144 12.50 -9.43 0.59
C ARG A 144 13.49 -8.36 1.04
N SER A 145 13.06 -7.10 1.02
CA SER A 145 13.86 -5.97 1.50
C SER A 145 14.04 -6.04 3.02
N PRO A 146 15.05 -5.34 3.58
CA PRO A 146 15.24 -5.24 5.03
C PRO A 146 14.03 -4.74 5.81
N GLU A 147 13.23 -3.85 5.22
CA GLU A 147 12.00 -3.25 5.77
C GLU A 147 10.76 -4.15 5.56
N GLY A 148 10.95 -5.32 4.93
CA GLY A 148 9.93 -6.33 4.77
C GLY A 148 9.14 -6.30 3.46
N PHE A 149 9.52 -5.47 2.49
CA PHE A 149 8.86 -5.48 1.19
C PHE A 149 9.32 -6.67 0.36
N VAL A 150 8.38 -7.49 -0.12
CA VAL A 150 8.70 -8.44 -1.19
C VAL A 150 8.76 -7.64 -2.49
N LEU A 151 9.84 -7.71 -3.25
CA LEU A 151 10.08 -6.92 -4.49
C LEU A 151 10.55 -7.83 -5.62
N VAL A 152 10.63 -7.27 -6.83
CA VAL A 152 11.15 -7.92 -8.04
C VAL A 152 12.17 -6.98 -8.66
N ASP A 153 13.37 -7.49 -8.90
CA ASP A 153 14.42 -6.87 -9.68
C ASP A 153 14.12 -7.08 -11.17
N PRO A 154 13.89 -6.00 -11.95
CA PRO A 154 13.60 -6.10 -13.36
C PRO A 154 14.81 -6.59 -14.19
N GLU A 155 16.05 -6.34 -13.76
CA GLU A 155 17.25 -6.68 -14.53
C GLU A 155 17.56 -8.18 -14.46
N HIS A 156 17.28 -8.80 -13.33
CA HIS A 156 17.50 -10.24 -13.12
C HIS A 156 16.30 -11.11 -13.52
N CYS A 157 15.11 -10.52 -13.72
CA CYS A 157 13.91 -11.31 -13.98
C CYS A 157 13.88 -11.91 -15.39
N ILE A 158 13.92 -13.24 -15.47
CA ILE A 158 13.83 -13.99 -16.74
C ILE A 158 12.41 -14.41 -17.13
N ALA A 159 11.39 -13.87 -16.48
CA ALA A 159 9.97 -14.12 -16.80
C ALA A 159 9.48 -15.59 -16.75
N CYS A 160 10.19 -16.49 -16.05
CA CYS A 160 9.85 -17.93 -16.01
C CYS A 160 8.46 -18.26 -15.45
N GLY A 161 7.81 -17.34 -14.74
CA GLY A 161 6.44 -17.53 -14.22
C GLY A 161 6.33 -18.40 -12.95
N TYR A 162 7.41 -18.99 -12.44
CA TYR A 162 7.33 -19.80 -11.20
C TYR A 162 6.84 -19.02 -10.00
N CYS A 163 7.23 -17.74 -9.86
CA CYS A 163 6.71 -16.91 -8.79
C CYS A 163 5.20 -16.64 -8.92
N VAL A 164 4.65 -16.64 -10.15
CA VAL A 164 3.20 -16.50 -10.39
C VAL A 164 2.47 -17.71 -9.86
N GLN A 165 2.94 -18.92 -10.20
CA GLN A 165 2.35 -20.18 -9.73
C GLN A 165 2.58 -20.42 -8.23
N GLY A 166 3.73 -20.01 -7.70
CA GLY A 166 4.06 -20.17 -6.29
C GLY A 166 3.33 -19.21 -5.35
N CYS A 167 2.60 -18.21 -5.87
CA CYS A 167 1.84 -17.29 -5.03
C CYS A 167 0.47 -17.90 -4.68
N PRO A 168 0.20 -18.24 -3.40
CA PRO A 168 -1.08 -18.86 -3.04
C PRO A 168 -2.28 -17.92 -3.17
N TYR A 169 -2.03 -16.62 -3.36
CA TYR A 169 -3.04 -15.57 -3.46
C TYR A 169 -3.33 -15.14 -4.91
N GLY A 170 -2.60 -15.67 -5.90
CA GLY A 170 -2.71 -15.19 -7.29
C GLY A 170 -2.30 -13.73 -7.48
N ALA A 171 -1.52 -13.15 -6.56
CA ALA A 171 -1.21 -11.72 -6.53
C ALA A 171 -0.01 -11.31 -7.41
N ARG A 172 0.38 -12.15 -8.36
CA ARG A 172 1.50 -11.94 -9.28
C ARG A 172 1.06 -12.27 -10.71
N PHE A 173 1.63 -11.58 -11.68
CA PHE A 173 1.42 -11.84 -13.11
C PHE A 173 2.71 -11.55 -13.89
N ILE A 174 2.77 -11.98 -15.15
CA ILE A 174 3.80 -11.50 -16.08
C ILE A 174 3.26 -10.26 -16.76
N ASN A 175 3.98 -9.14 -16.61
CA ASN A 175 3.59 -7.88 -17.21
C ASN A 175 3.65 -8.02 -18.75
N PRO A 176 2.55 -7.74 -19.46
CA PRO A 176 2.46 -7.97 -20.90
C PRO A 176 3.31 -6.99 -21.74
N ILE A 177 3.78 -5.89 -21.14
CA ILE A 177 4.59 -4.87 -21.82
C ILE A 177 6.07 -5.07 -21.52
N THR A 178 6.44 -5.16 -20.24
CA THR A 178 7.84 -5.28 -19.82
C THR A 178 8.35 -6.71 -19.85
N HIS A 179 7.45 -7.70 -20.01
CA HIS A 179 7.76 -9.13 -20.02
C HIS A 179 8.50 -9.62 -18.78
N ILE A 180 8.31 -8.98 -17.62
CA ILE A 180 8.85 -9.41 -16.33
C ILE A 180 7.73 -9.70 -15.33
N ALA A 181 8.04 -10.41 -14.25
CA ALA A 181 7.09 -10.63 -13.18
C ALA A 181 6.73 -9.32 -12.47
N ASP A 182 5.45 -9.08 -12.25
CA ASP A 182 4.92 -7.87 -11.65
C ASP A 182 3.87 -8.22 -10.57
N LYS A 183 3.71 -7.32 -9.59
CA LYS A 183 2.83 -7.45 -8.43
C LYS A 183 2.69 -6.12 -7.69
N CYS A 184 1.73 -6.05 -6.76
CA CYS A 184 1.71 -4.96 -5.79
C CYS A 184 3.03 -4.90 -5.01
N THR A 185 3.62 -3.70 -4.91
CA THR A 185 4.85 -3.41 -4.16
C THR A 185 4.57 -2.63 -2.88
N TRP A 186 3.30 -2.52 -2.49
CA TRP A 186 2.82 -1.56 -1.47
C TRP A 186 3.29 -0.13 -1.73
N CYS A 187 3.42 0.22 -3.01
CA CYS A 187 3.96 1.51 -3.45
C CYS A 187 5.30 1.83 -2.75
N TYR A 188 6.23 0.87 -2.72
CA TYR A 188 7.56 1.04 -2.15
C TYR A 188 8.19 2.40 -2.48
N HIS A 189 8.08 2.85 -3.75
CA HIS A 189 8.59 4.13 -4.22
C HIS A 189 7.99 5.38 -3.53
N ARG A 190 6.77 5.27 -2.99
CA ARG A 190 6.10 6.29 -2.17
C ARG A 190 6.52 6.16 -0.71
N VAL A 191 6.48 4.94 -0.17
CA VAL A 191 6.74 4.68 1.25
C VAL A 191 8.17 5.07 1.63
N THR A 192 9.15 4.84 0.76
CA THR A 192 10.54 5.29 0.98
C THR A 192 10.71 6.82 1.00
N ARG A 193 9.64 7.58 0.68
CA ARG A 193 9.58 9.04 0.73
C ARG A 193 8.58 9.53 1.77
N ASP A 194 8.27 8.68 2.76
CA ASP A 194 7.33 8.97 3.85
C ASP A 194 5.89 9.27 3.36
N LEU A 195 5.50 8.71 2.21
CA LEU A 195 4.15 8.84 1.64
C LEU A 195 3.37 7.53 1.76
N LEU A 196 2.07 7.63 2.00
CA LEU A 196 1.16 6.48 2.01
C LEU A 196 0.98 5.87 0.60
N PRO A 197 0.71 4.56 0.48
CA PRO A 197 0.37 3.93 -0.78
C PRO A 197 -0.84 4.58 -1.46
N ALA A 198 -0.82 4.67 -2.79
CA ALA A 198 -1.88 5.37 -3.52
C ALA A 198 -3.28 4.77 -3.27
N CYS A 199 -3.39 3.45 -3.12
CA CYS A 199 -4.65 2.78 -2.83
C CYS A 199 -5.21 3.08 -1.43
N VAL A 200 -4.36 3.47 -0.48
CA VAL A 200 -4.74 3.93 0.86
C VAL A 200 -5.25 5.36 0.78
N THR A 201 -4.49 6.24 0.12
CA THR A 201 -4.83 7.68 0.05
C THR A 201 -6.13 7.99 -0.67
N VAL A 202 -6.53 7.16 -1.65
CA VAL A 202 -7.77 7.38 -2.42
C VAL A 202 -9.00 6.71 -1.82
N CYS A 203 -8.84 5.90 -0.77
CA CYS A 203 -9.94 5.14 -0.19
C CYS A 203 -10.88 6.11 0.54
N PRO A 204 -12.14 6.29 0.08
CA PRO A 204 -13.02 7.31 0.66
C PRO A 204 -13.53 6.93 2.06
N THR A 205 -13.55 5.64 2.40
CA THR A 205 -14.09 5.12 3.65
C THR A 205 -13.03 4.78 4.68
N GLY A 206 -11.75 4.80 4.32
CA GLY A 206 -10.67 4.38 5.23
C GLY A 206 -10.47 2.86 5.34
N ALA A 207 -11.16 2.07 4.51
CA ALA A 207 -11.10 0.60 4.51
C ALA A 207 -9.69 0.03 4.30
N ARG A 208 -8.78 0.77 3.66
CA ARG A 208 -7.38 0.36 3.48
C ARG A 208 -6.49 1.19 4.38
N ARG A 209 -5.77 0.55 5.28
CA ARG A 209 -4.87 1.19 6.24
C ARG A 209 -3.45 0.61 6.07
N PHE A 210 -2.44 1.45 6.26
CA PHE A 210 -1.04 1.06 6.09
C PHE A 210 -0.20 1.80 7.13
N GLY A 211 0.83 1.13 7.66
CA GLY A 211 1.68 1.73 8.69
C GLY A 211 2.79 0.81 9.14
N ASP A 212 3.74 1.38 9.88
CA ASP A 212 4.80 0.65 10.55
C ASP A 212 4.29 0.04 11.85
N LEU A 213 4.45 -1.27 12.04
CA LEU A 213 4.05 -1.97 13.26
C LEU A 213 4.90 -1.58 14.48
N ASN A 214 6.09 -1.01 14.28
CA ASN A 214 6.93 -0.51 15.37
C ASN A 214 6.48 0.87 15.88
N ASP A 215 5.58 1.54 15.16
CA ASP A 215 4.95 2.78 15.57
C ASP A 215 3.53 2.52 16.10
N PRO A 216 3.29 2.57 17.42
CA PRO A 216 1.98 2.28 18.01
C PRO A 216 0.85 3.20 17.51
N GLU A 217 1.20 4.39 17.04
CA GLU A 217 0.23 5.35 16.51
C GLU A 217 -0.16 5.06 15.05
N SER A 218 0.55 4.16 14.37
CA SER A 218 0.26 3.85 12.98
C SER A 218 -1.09 3.13 12.83
N PRO A 219 -1.87 3.44 11.76
CA PRO A 219 -3.18 2.81 11.55
C PRO A 219 -3.14 1.28 11.50
N ALA A 220 -2.03 0.70 11.02
CA ALA A 220 -1.85 -0.75 10.96
C ALA A 220 -1.46 -1.33 12.33
N ALA A 221 -0.60 -0.65 13.09
CA ALA A 221 -0.19 -1.10 14.43
C ALA A 221 -1.37 -1.17 15.40
N ARG A 222 -2.28 -0.19 15.34
CA ARG A 222 -3.48 -0.17 16.20
C ARG A 222 -4.36 -1.40 16.02
N VAL A 223 -4.53 -1.88 14.78
CA VAL A 223 -5.29 -3.10 14.49
C VAL A 223 -4.48 -4.34 14.83
N PHE A 224 -3.18 -4.34 14.53
CA PHE A 224 -2.33 -5.47 14.88
C PHE A 224 -2.30 -5.71 16.40
N ALA A 225 -2.32 -4.65 17.20
CA ALA A 225 -2.31 -4.72 18.66
C ALA A 225 -3.61 -5.27 19.29
N THR A 226 -4.73 -5.33 18.56
CA THR A 226 -5.97 -5.92 19.10
C THR A 226 -5.99 -7.44 19.01
N ASP A 227 -5.10 -8.04 18.19
CA ASP A 227 -5.13 -9.45 17.80
C ASP A 227 -6.48 -9.92 17.21
N ASP A 228 -7.36 -8.97 16.85
CA ASP A 228 -8.66 -9.22 16.24
C ASP A 228 -8.59 -8.99 14.73
N TYR A 229 -7.88 -9.89 14.05
CA TYR A 229 -7.72 -9.87 12.60
C TYR A 229 -7.58 -11.29 12.05
N SER A 230 -7.90 -11.42 10.76
CA SER A 230 -7.70 -12.62 9.97
C SER A 230 -6.65 -12.39 8.88
N VAL A 231 -6.10 -13.47 8.35
CA VAL A 231 -5.24 -13.45 7.15
C VAL A 231 -5.82 -14.40 6.12
N LEU A 232 -5.57 -14.14 4.85
CA LEU A 232 -5.96 -15.07 3.78
C LEU A 232 -5.09 -16.33 3.82
N LYS A 233 -5.74 -17.49 3.66
CA LYS A 233 -5.13 -18.82 3.57
C LYS A 233 -4.11 -19.07 4.71
N PRO A 234 -4.53 -18.99 5.98
CA PRO A 234 -3.63 -19.12 7.13
C PRO A 234 -2.90 -20.48 7.14
N VAL A 235 -3.54 -21.53 6.61
CA VAL A 235 -2.99 -22.89 6.44
C VAL A 235 -1.73 -22.96 5.57
N MET A 236 -1.44 -21.92 4.79
CA MET A 236 -0.23 -21.86 3.95
C MET A 236 1.01 -21.39 4.74
N HIS A 237 0.85 -20.93 5.99
CA HIS A 237 1.94 -20.53 6.89
C HIS A 237 2.96 -19.55 6.27
N THR A 238 2.50 -18.65 5.39
CA THR A 238 3.35 -17.67 4.69
C THR A 238 3.80 -16.51 5.58
N GLY A 239 3.18 -16.33 6.76
CA GLY A 239 3.37 -15.15 7.59
C GLY A 239 2.91 -13.88 6.85
N SER A 240 1.66 -13.84 6.41
CA SER A 240 1.06 -12.67 5.75
C SER A 240 1.27 -11.39 6.55
N MET A 241 1.64 -10.30 5.87
CA MET A 241 1.71 -8.94 6.43
C MET A 241 0.54 -8.06 5.96
N CYS A 242 -0.44 -8.67 5.28
CA CYS A 242 -1.74 -8.08 5.00
C CYS A 242 -2.77 -8.75 5.89
N PHE A 243 -3.37 -7.96 6.77
CA PHE A 243 -4.38 -8.36 7.75
C PHE A 243 -5.77 -7.88 7.31
N TYR A 244 -6.80 -8.62 7.68
CA TYR A 244 -8.19 -8.31 7.39
C TYR A 244 -8.97 -8.25 8.68
N VAL A 245 -9.74 -7.19 8.87
CA VAL A 245 -10.72 -7.06 9.96
C VAL A 245 -12.10 -7.36 9.38
N ASN A 246 -12.95 -8.03 10.17
CA ASN A 246 -14.31 -8.42 9.76
C ASN A 246 -14.34 -9.30 8.50
N LEU A 247 -13.32 -10.15 8.30
CA LEU A 247 -13.26 -11.04 7.15
C LEU A 247 -14.29 -12.18 7.29
N PRO A 248 -15.25 -12.34 6.36
CA PRO A 248 -16.19 -13.46 6.42
C PRO A 248 -15.45 -14.79 6.36
N ARG A 249 -15.89 -15.77 7.16
CA ARG A 249 -15.23 -17.07 7.34
C ARG A 249 -15.01 -17.80 6.01
N GLU A 250 -15.92 -17.60 5.08
CA GLU A 250 -15.92 -18.26 3.78
C GLU A 250 -14.87 -17.70 2.79
N VAL A 251 -14.20 -16.63 3.18
CA VAL A 251 -13.13 -15.98 2.40
C VAL A 251 -11.73 -16.42 2.87
N VAL A 252 -11.63 -16.95 4.10
CA VAL A 252 -10.37 -17.26 4.82
C VAL A 252 -9.59 -18.41 4.18
#